data_AF-A0A0F9QD59-F1
#
_entry.id   AF-A0A0F9QD59-F1
#
_cell.length_a   1.000
_cell.length_b   1.000
_cell.length_c   1.000
_cell.angle_alpha   90.00
_cell.angle_beta   90.00
_cell.angle_gamma   90.00
#
_symmetry.space_group_name_H-M   'P 1'
#
loop_
_entity.id
_entity.type
_entity.pdbx_description
1 polymer ?
#
loop_
_entity_poly.entity_id
_entity_poly.type
_entity_poly.pdbx_seq_one_letter_code
_entity_poly.pdbx_strand_id
1 'polypeptide(L)'
;MTIKQFAKRVQEGEQASLRKAGMACKVNLDNCITEIKSGRKWTKINVGRAGKFMINPDGYIFGVKAYGVPNLRHCYGTLANPSEACFQGLWG
;
A
#
# COMPACT_ATOMS: atom_id res chain seq x y z
N MET A 1 -7.56 4.17 11.30
CA MET A 1 -8.02 2.85 10.81
C MET A 1 -7.04 1.76 11.23
N THR A 2 -7.46 0.50 11.26
CA THR A 2 -6.55 -0.64 11.51
C THR A 2 -5.67 -0.92 10.29
N ILE A 3 -4.58 -1.66 10.47
CA ILE A 3 -3.70 -2.04 9.36
C ILE A 3 -4.41 -2.90 8.29
N LYS A 4 -5.38 -3.73 8.71
CA LYS A 4 -6.21 -4.53 7.79
C LYS A 4 -7.13 -3.64 6.95
N GLN A 5 -7.75 -2.64 7.58
CA GLN A 5 -8.56 -1.64 6.87
C GLN A 5 -7.71 -0.82 5.91
N PHE A 6 -6.51 -0.43 6.33
CA PHE A 6 -5.56 0.29 5.47
C PHE A 6 -5.16 -0.54 4.25
N ALA A 7 -4.74 -1.79 4.43
CA ALA A 7 -4.39 -2.70 3.33
C ALA A 7 -5.55 -2.87 2.35
N LYS A 8 -6.77 -3.09 2.87
CA LYS A 8 -7.97 -3.21 2.03
C LYS A 8 -8.21 -1.95 1.19
N ARG A 9 -8.11 -0.77 1.80
CA ARG A 9 -8.33 0.51 1.10
C ARG A 9 -7.25 0.79 0.04
N VAL A 10 -6.00 0.39 0.29
CA VAL A 10 -4.92 0.42 -0.72
C VAL A 10 -5.26 -0.48 -1.91
N GLN A 11 -5.68 -1.72 -1.67
CA GLN A 11 -6.10 -2.65 -2.72
C GLN A 11 -7.27 -2.11 -3.54
N GLU A 12 -8.30 -1.58 -2.89
CA GLU A 12 -9.46 -0.97 -3.55
C GLU A 12 -9.04 0.20 -4.45
N GLY A 13 -8.13 1.05 -3.97
CA GLY A 13 -7.57 2.16 -4.72
C GLY A 13 -6.82 1.72 -5.99
N GLU A 14 -5.94 0.73 -5.89
CA GLU A 14 -5.22 0.15 -7.04
C GLU A 14 -6.17 -0.44 -8.08
N GLN A 15 -7.15 -1.23 -7.62
CA GLN A 15 -8.15 -1.81 -8.52
C GLN A 15 -9.05 -0.74 -9.15
N ALA A 16 -9.37 0.33 -8.43
CA ALA A 16 -10.13 1.45 -8.98
C ALA A 16 -9.34 2.18 -10.08
N SER A 17 -8.04 2.45 -9.87
CA SER A 17 -7.16 3.03 -10.90
C SER A 17 -7.09 2.15 -12.15
N LEU A 18 -6.97 0.83 -12.00
CA LEU A 18 -6.99 -0.09 -13.15
C LEU A 18 -8.32 -0.06 -13.90
N ARG A 19 -9.46 -0.02 -13.19
CA ARG A 19 -10.79 0.10 -13.81
C ARG A 19 -10.91 1.40 -14.58
N LYS A 20 -10.49 2.53 -13.99
CA LYS A 20 -10.48 3.84 -14.62
C LYS A 20 -9.63 3.86 -15.90
N ALA A 21 -8.50 3.16 -15.89
CA ALA A 21 -7.61 3.05 -17.03
C ALA A 21 -8.05 2.01 -18.09
N GLY A 22 -9.19 1.32 -17.91
CA GLY A 22 -9.64 0.27 -18.83
C GLY A 22 -8.77 -1.01 -18.82
N MET A 23 -7.94 -1.19 -17.78
CA MET A 23 -6.96 -2.28 -17.66
C MET A 23 -7.34 -3.33 -16.61
N ALA A 24 -8.59 -3.35 -16.14
CA ALA A 24 -9.07 -4.24 -15.08
C ALA A 24 -9.34 -5.69 -15.53
N CYS A 25 -8.40 -6.30 -16.25
CA CYS A 25 -8.44 -7.74 -16.51
C CYS A 25 -8.11 -8.53 -15.22
N LYS A 26 -8.50 -9.80 -15.17
CA LYS A 26 -8.32 -10.64 -13.97
C LYS A 26 -6.87 -10.64 -13.45
N VAL A 27 -5.90 -10.80 -14.36
CA VAL A 27 -4.47 -10.83 -14.02
C VAL A 27 -4.02 -9.54 -13.36
N ASN A 28 -4.48 -8.38 -13.86
CA ASN A 28 -4.12 -7.09 -13.28
C ASN A 28 -4.78 -6.90 -11.90
N LEU A 29 -6.04 -7.31 -11.75
CA LEU A 29 -6.74 -7.24 -10.46
C LEU A 29 -6.13 -8.17 -9.40
N ASP A 30 -5.71 -9.37 -9.80
CA ASP A 30 -5.00 -10.33 -8.94
C ASP A 30 -3.64 -9.73 -8.48
N ASN A 31 -2.98 -8.95 -9.34
CA ASN A 31 -1.75 -8.23 -9.00
C ASN A 31 -1.97 -7.01 -8.08
N CYS A 32 -3.21 -6.67 -7.74
CA CYS A 32 -3.53 -5.64 -6.74
C CYS A 32 -3.80 -6.21 -5.35
N ILE A 33 -3.85 -7.54 -5.19
CA ILE A 33 -4.16 -8.16 -3.90
C ILE A 33 -3.11 -7.78 -2.87
N THR A 34 -3.56 -7.32 -1.71
CA THR A 34 -2.68 -6.89 -0.63
C THR A 34 -2.32 -8.03 0.30
N GLU A 35 -1.09 -8.01 0.77
CA GLU A 35 -0.57 -8.96 1.76
C GLU A 35 0.12 -8.19 2.89
N ILE A 36 -0.20 -8.54 4.14
CA ILE A 36 0.39 -7.93 5.33
C ILE A 36 1.49 -8.86 5.86
N LYS A 37 2.73 -8.37 5.91
CA LYS A 37 3.87 -9.07 6.50
C LYS A 37 4.35 -8.36 7.75
N SER A 38 3.93 -8.87 8.90
CA SER A 38 4.39 -8.39 10.20
C SER A 38 5.87 -8.72 10.39
N GLY A 39 6.65 -7.72 10.76
CA GLY A 39 8.06 -7.86 11.17
C GLY A 39 8.27 -7.27 12.57
N ARG A 40 9.46 -7.49 13.15
CA ARG A 40 9.77 -7.08 14.52
C ARG A 40 9.66 -5.56 14.74
N LYS A 41 10.13 -4.76 13.78
CA LYS A 41 10.14 -3.29 13.86
C LYS A 41 9.19 -2.63 12.86
N TRP A 42 8.88 -3.32 11.77
CA TRP A 42 8.12 -2.77 10.66
C TRP A 42 7.11 -3.80 10.18
N THR A 43 5.90 -3.36 9.90
CA THR A 43 4.93 -4.15 9.15
C THR A 43 4.94 -3.70 7.69
N LYS A 44 5.13 -4.65 6.78
CA LYS A 44 5.12 -4.37 5.34
C LYS A 44 3.75 -4.66 4.75
N ILE A 45 3.27 -3.79 3.88
CA ILE A 45 2.10 -4.01 3.03
C ILE A 45 2.58 -4.19 1.60
N ASN A 46 2.39 -5.38 1.07
CA ASN A 46 2.63 -5.67 -0.33
C ASN A 46 1.35 -5.40 -1.13
N VAL A 47 1.53 -5.01 -2.39
CA VAL A 47 0.49 -5.04 -3.43
C VAL A 47 1.01 -5.99 -4.51
N GLY A 48 0.26 -7.07 -4.76
CA GLY A 48 0.76 -8.19 -5.55
C GLY A 48 2.01 -8.79 -4.92
N ARG A 49 3.11 -8.83 -5.67
CA ARG A 49 4.40 -9.39 -5.22
C ARG A 49 5.38 -8.33 -4.67
N ALA A 50 5.05 -7.05 -4.75
CA ALA A 50 5.95 -5.96 -4.41
C ALA A 50 5.55 -5.27 -3.10
N GLY A 51 6.55 -4.87 -2.30
CA GLY A 51 6.32 -4.04 -1.12
C GLY A 51 5.95 -2.62 -1.54
N LYS A 52 4.81 -2.11 -1.03
CA LYS A 52 4.35 -0.75 -1.31
C LYS A 52 4.53 0.19 -0.11
N PHE A 53 4.15 -0.27 1.08
CA PHE A 53 4.26 0.52 2.32
C PHE A 53 4.97 -0.23 3.45
N MET A 54 5.61 0.53 4.34
CA MET A 54 6.17 0.10 5.62
C MET A 54 5.52 0.91 6.73
N ILE A 55 5.03 0.23 7.76
CA ILE A 55 4.39 0.84 8.92
C ILE A 55 5.23 0.57 10.16
N ASN A 56 5.59 1.62 10.89
CA ASN A 56 6.31 1.49 12.16
C ASN A 56 5.34 1.16 13.32
N PRO A 57 5.84 0.85 14.53
CA PRO A 57 4.98 0.51 15.67
C PRO A 57 4.04 1.65 16.09
N ASP A 58 4.46 2.90 15.87
CA ASP A 58 3.66 4.10 16.17
C ASP A 58 2.60 4.39 15.10
N GLY A 59 2.52 3.57 14.04
CA GLY A 59 1.52 3.68 12.99
C GLY A 59 1.85 4.65 11.86
N TYR A 60 3.07 5.19 11.78
CA TYR A 60 3.51 6.00 10.63
C TYR A 60 3.65 5.17 9.37
N ILE A 61 3.23 5.73 8.24
CA ILE A 61 3.20 5.07 6.94
C ILE A 61 4.34 5.64 6.07
N PHE A 62 5.20 4.77 5.58
CA PHE A 62 6.30 5.13 4.69
C PHE A 62 6.25 4.33 3.40
N GLY A 63 6.74 4.92 2.32
CA GLY A 63 7.02 4.19 1.09
C GLY A 63 8.12 3.15 1.27
N VAL A 64 8.22 2.20 0.34
CA VAL A 64 9.27 1.17 0.29
C VAL A 64 10.32 1.55 -0.76
N LYS A 65 11.61 1.50 -0.41
CA LYS A 65 12.71 1.60 -1.37
C LYS A 65 12.82 0.31 -2.20
N ALA A 66 13.42 0.36 -3.38
CA ALA A 66 13.57 -0.80 -4.28
C ALA A 66 14.17 -2.06 -3.59
N TYR A 67 15.01 -1.87 -2.58
CA TYR A 67 15.64 -2.95 -1.79
C TYR A 67 14.92 -3.28 -0.47
N GLY A 68 13.64 -2.91 -0.31
CA GLY A 68 12.78 -3.42 0.75
C GLY A 68 12.88 -2.74 2.12
N VAL A 69 13.52 -1.57 2.19
CA VAL A 69 13.70 -0.74 3.40
C VAL A 69 12.72 0.45 3.37
N PRO A 70 12.23 0.96 4.52
CA PRO A 70 11.39 2.17 4.53
C PRO A 70 12.11 3.38 3.93
N ASN A 71 11.41 4.12 3.10
CA ASN A 71 11.83 5.43 2.63
C ASN A 71 11.31 6.52 3.56
N LEU A 72 12.12 6.92 4.54
CA LEU A 72 11.72 7.92 5.54
C LEU A 72 11.42 9.31 4.96
N ARG A 73 11.89 9.60 3.73
CA ARG A 73 11.54 10.85 3.03
C ARG A 73 10.14 10.80 2.41
N HIS A 74 9.56 9.61 2.23
CA HIS A 74 8.23 9.42 1.67
C HIS A 74 7.29 8.98 2.78
N CYS A 75 6.99 9.90 3.70
CA CYS A 75 6.00 9.72 4.76
C CYS A 75 4.61 10.11 4.24
N TYR A 76 3.63 9.24 4.44
CA TYR A 76 2.26 9.44 3.99
C TYR A 76 1.29 9.61 5.17
N GLY A 77 1.77 10.12 6.30
CA GLY A 77 0.98 10.30 7.53
C GLY A 77 0.97 9.05 8.40
N THR A 78 -0.16 8.79 9.06
CA THR A 78 -0.30 7.69 10.02
C THR A 78 -1.52 6.81 9.70
N LEU A 79 -1.61 5.63 10.30
CA LEU A 79 -2.81 4.79 10.20
C LEU A 79 -4.06 5.51 10.72
N ALA A 80 -3.94 6.46 11.64
CA ALA A 80 -5.04 7.28 12.10
C ALA A 80 -5.45 8.32 11.05
N ASN A 81 -4.48 8.95 10.38
CA ASN A 81 -4.68 9.98 9.38
C ASN A 81 -3.76 9.78 8.15
N PRO A 82 -4.10 8.85 7.25
CA PRO A 82 -3.29 8.57 6.08
C PRO A 82 -3.53 9.61 4.99
N SER A 83 -2.49 9.98 4.27
CA SER A 83 -2.59 10.80 3.06
C SER A 83 -3.37 10.05 1.99
N GLU A 84 -4.21 10.78 1.23
CA GLU A 84 -4.99 10.22 0.12
C GLU A 84 -4.11 9.62 -0.98
N ALA A 85 -2.86 10.08 -1.12
CA ALA A 85 -1.88 9.50 -2.02
C ALA A 85 -1.60 8.01 -1.72
N CYS A 86 -1.91 7.51 -0.52
CA CYS A 86 -1.81 6.08 -0.22
C CYS A 86 -2.76 5.22 -1.06
N PHE A 87 -3.90 5.80 -1.48
CA PHE A 87 -5.02 5.09 -2.11
C PHE A 87 -5.14 5.40 -3.60
N GLN A 88 -4.26 6.25 -4.13
CA GLN A 88 -4.15 6.49 -5.56
C GLN A 88 -3.21 5.43 -6.15
N GLY A 89 -3.75 4.57 -7.04
CA GLY A 89 -2.93 3.61 -7.78
C GLY A 89 -1.92 4.32 -8.69
N LEU A 90 -0.89 3.59 -9.13
CA LEU A 90 0.20 4.15 -9.97
C LEU A 90 -0.26 4.61 -11.37
N TRP A 91 -1.52 4.38 -11.72
CA TRP A 91 -2.12 4.63 -13.04
C TRP A 91 -3.12 5.80 -13.04
N GLY A 92 -3.07 6.64 -12.00
CA GLY A 92 -3.99 7.77 -11.78
C GLY A 92 -3.66 9.01 -12.59
#